data_AF-A0A0M4D6F9-F1
#
_entry.id   AF-A0A0M4D6F9-F1
#
_cell.length_a   1.000
_cell.length_b   1.000
_cell.length_c   1.000
_cell.angle_alpha   90.00
_cell.angle_beta   90.00
_cell.angle_gamma   90.00
#
_symmetry.space_group_name_H-M   'P 1'
#
loop_
_entity.id
_entity.type
_entity.pdbx_description
1 polymer ?
#
loop_
_entity_poly.entity_id
_entity_poly.type
_entity_poly.pdbx_seq_one_letter_code
_entity_poly.pdbx_strand_id
1 'polypeptide(L)'
;MPINTTITTEHELSWQESALCAQAGPEFFFPAPGSSTREAKQLCGACEGRVACLEYALTHDERFGVWGGLSEKERHRLKRTAR
;
A
#
# COMPACT_ATOMS: atom_id res chain seq x y z
N MET A 1 -25.29 18.06 23.97
CA MET A 1 -24.99 17.31 22.73
C MET A 1 -24.24 18.23 21.79
N PRO A 2 -23.00 17.90 21.44
CA PRO A 2 -22.60 17.95 20.03
C PRO A 2 -21.67 16.77 19.68
N ILE A 3 -22.13 15.84 18.83
CA ILE A 3 -21.24 14.90 18.11
C ILE A 3 -20.90 15.54 16.77
N ASN A 4 -19.88 16.40 16.75
CA ASN A 4 -19.45 17.06 15.53
C ASN A 4 -18.19 16.37 14.97
N THR A 5 -18.32 15.88 13.74
CA THR A 5 -17.31 15.95 12.66
C THR A 5 -16.06 15.07 12.75
N THR A 6 -16.17 13.76 12.51
CA THR A 6 -15.03 12.95 12.00
C THR A 6 -15.42 11.72 11.14
N ILE A 7 -16.69 11.52 10.80
CA ILE A 7 -17.11 10.37 9.99
C ILE A 7 -17.06 10.75 8.50
N THR A 8 -15.87 10.80 7.90
CA THR A 8 -15.76 10.82 6.42
C THR A 8 -14.58 10.00 5.91
N THR A 9 -13.59 9.67 6.74
CA THR A 9 -12.40 8.89 6.32
C THR A 9 -12.37 7.44 6.82
N GLU A 10 -13.37 6.98 7.57
CA GLU A 10 -13.39 5.62 8.15
C GLU A 10 -13.88 4.54 7.16
N HIS A 11 -14.62 4.93 6.11
CA HIS A 11 -15.26 3.95 5.20
C HIS A 11 -14.48 3.67 3.90
N GLU A 12 -13.49 4.50 3.54
CA GLU A 12 -12.72 4.36 2.29
C GLU A 12 -11.48 3.44 2.44
N LEU A 13 -11.11 3.07 3.67
CA LEU A 13 -9.90 2.30 3.99
C LEU A 13 -10.19 1.00 4.76
N SER A 14 -11.44 0.50 4.75
CA SER A 14 -11.80 -0.77 5.41
C SER A 14 -10.98 -1.98 4.91
N TRP A 15 -10.53 -1.92 3.65
CA TRP A 15 -9.62 -2.92 3.08
C TRP A 15 -8.22 -2.86 3.72
N GLN A 16 -7.80 -1.71 4.23
CA GLN A 16 -6.49 -1.52 4.86
C GLN A 16 -6.47 -2.18 6.24
N GLU A 17 -7.57 -2.14 6.99
CA GLU A 17 -7.71 -2.81 8.29
C GLU A 17 -7.67 -4.34 8.17
N SER A 18 -8.23 -4.86 7.08
CA SER A 18 -8.23 -6.30 6.75
C SER A 18 -7.00 -6.74 5.96
N ALA A 19 -6.15 -5.80 5.53
CA ALA A 19 -4.96 -6.13 4.76
C ALA A 19 -3.87 -6.78 5.63
N LEU A 20 -3.12 -7.70 5.03
CA LEU A 20 -1.97 -8.33 5.69
C LEU A 20 -0.89 -7.30 6.08
N CYS A 21 -0.81 -6.16 5.40
CA CYS A 21 0.13 -5.10 5.74
C CYS A 21 -0.18 -4.41 7.08
N ALA A 22 -1.45 -4.30 7.48
CA ALA A 22 -1.80 -3.80 8.80
C ALA A 22 -1.36 -4.76 9.92
N GLN A 23 -1.32 -6.06 9.64
CA GLN A 23 -0.89 -7.08 10.60
C GLN A 23 0.64 -7.17 10.74
N ALA A 24 1.38 -7.02 9.63
CA ALA A 24 2.84 -7.04 9.65
C ALA A 24 3.48 -5.68 9.98
N GLY A 25 2.72 -4.59 9.86
CA GLY A 25 3.15 -3.24 10.18
C GLY A 25 3.82 -2.50 9.02
N PRO A 26 3.80 -1.16 9.04
CA PRO A 26 4.28 -0.32 7.94
C PRO A 26 5.79 -0.44 7.71
N GLU A 27 6.61 -0.56 8.76
CA GLU A 27 8.07 -0.72 8.62
C GLU A 27 8.51 -1.92 7.76
N PHE A 28 7.69 -2.97 7.67
CA PHE A 28 7.96 -4.10 6.77
C PHE A 28 7.74 -3.73 5.29
N PHE A 29 6.76 -2.88 5.01
CA PHE A 29 6.38 -2.44 3.67
C PHE A 29 7.11 -1.18 3.20
N PHE A 30 7.62 -0.39 4.14
CA PHE A 30 8.40 0.82 3.93
C PHE A 30 9.80 0.69 4.55
N PRO A 31 10.63 -0.24 4.05
CA PRO A 31 11.97 -0.41 4.60
C PRO A 31 12.91 0.72 4.14
N ALA A 32 14.01 0.90 4.86
CA ALA A 32 15.01 1.92 4.53
C ALA A 32 15.56 1.76 3.09
N PRO A 33 15.96 2.86 2.42
CA PRO A 33 16.51 2.82 1.07
C PRO A 33 17.69 1.84 0.97
N GLY A 34 17.59 0.86 0.07
CA GLY A 34 18.60 -0.19 -0.12
C GLY A 34 18.32 -1.51 0.61
N SER A 35 17.27 -1.58 1.42
CA SER A 35 16.82 -2.83 2.05
C SER A 35 15.95 -3.68 1.11
N SER A 36 15.85 -4.97 1.42
CA SER A 36 15.12 -5.93 0.59
C SER A 36 13.61 -5.80 0.80
N THR A 37 12.87 -5.56 -0.28
CA THR A 37 11.40 -5.55 -0.27
C THR A 37 10.80 -6.90 -0.69
N ARG A 38 11.59 -7.97 -0.77
CA ARG A 38 11.17 -9.24 -1.38
C ARG A 38 10.06 -9.92 -0.59
N GLU A 39 10.21 -10.03 0.72
CA GLU A 39 9.22 -10.66 1.59
C GLU A 39 7.93 -9.84 1.66
N ALA A 40 8.05 -8.50 1.75
CA ALA A 40 6.92 -7.59 1.68
C ALA A 40 6.08 -7.78 0.40
N LYS A 41 6.71 -8.00 -0.76
CA LYS A 41 5.97 -8.33 -2.00
C LYS A 41 5.22 -9.65 -1.90
N GLN A 42 5.84 -10.68 -1.34
CA GLN A 42 5.19 -11.99 -1.20
C GLN A 42 3.95 -11.87 -0.30
N LEU A 43 4.08 -11.16 0.83
CA LEU A 43 2.97 -10.89 1.73
C LEU A 43 1.87 -10.07 1.05
N CYS A 44 2.24 -9.01 0.32
CA CYS A 44 1.30 -8.18 -0.42
C CYS A 44 0.57 -8.98 -1.52
N GLY A 45 1.24 -9.94 -2.15
CA GLY A 45 0.66 -10.81 -3.17
C GLY A 45 -0.37 -11.80 -2.63
N ALA A 46 -0.26 -12.16 -1.35
CA ALA A 46 -1.23 -13.01 -0.64
C ALA A 46 -2.38 -12.20 -0.02
N CYS A 47 -2.36 -10.88 -0.11
CA CYS A 47 -3.37 -10.01 0.48
C CYS A 47 -4.61 -9.91 -0.42
N GLU A 48 -5.79 -10.12 0.16
CA GLU A 48 -7.07 -10.04 -0.55
C GLU A 48 -7.37 -8.59 -1.01
N GLY A 49 -6.98 -7.59 -0.21
CA GLY A 49 -7.11 -6.17 -0.52
C GLY A 49 -6.10 -5.61 -1.53
N ARG A 50 -5.32 -6.45 -2.25
CA ARG A 50 -4.24 -5.97 -3.13
C ARG A 50 -4.73 -5.03 -4.25
N VAL A 51 -5.96 -5.23 -4.74
CA VAL A 51 -6.53 -4.46 -5.85
C VAL A 51 -6.83 -3.04 -5.39
N ALA A 52 -7.58 -2.89 -4.29
CA ALA A 52 -7.85 -1.60 -3.67
C ALA A 52 -6.55 -0.90 -3.23
N CYS A 53 -5.57 -1.65 -2.71
CA CYS A 53 -4.25 -1.13 -2.36
C CYS A 53 -3.51 -0.55 -3.57
N LEU A 54 -3.56 -1.24 -4.71
CA LEU A 54 -2.94 -0.76 -5.95
C LEU A 54 -3.64 0.49 -6.47
N GLU A 55 -4.97 0.51 -6.49
CA GLU A 55 -5.75 1.68 -6.90
C GLU A 55 -5.45 2.88 -6.02
N TYR A 56 -5.44 2.71 -4.69
CA TYR A 56 -5.08 3.74 -3.73
C TYR A 56 -3.66 4.28 -3.99
N ALA A 57 -2.69 3.40 -4.20
CA ALA A 57 -1.31 3.80 -4.47
C ALA A 57 -1.14 4.57 -5.79
N LEU A 58 -1.99 4.27 -6.79
CA LEU A 58 -2.01 4.97 -8.06
C LEU A 58 -2.69 6.35 -7.95
N THR A 59 -3.79 6.45 -7.20
CA THR A 59 -4.52 7.71 -7.01
C THR A 59 -3.76 8.70 -6.13
N HIS A 60 -3.03 8.22 -5.12
CA HIS A 60 -2.27 9.05 -4.18
C HIS A 60 -0.80 9.29 -4.60
N ASP A 61 -0.40 8.75 -5.76
CA ASP A 61 0.99 8.77 -6.26
C ASP A 61 2.01 8.34 -5.18
N GLU A 62 1.76 7.22 -4.52
CA GLU A 62 2.63 6.75 -3.43
C GLU A 62 4.00 6.31 -3.95
N ARG A 63 5.04 7.09 -3.67
CA ARG A 63 6.36 6.95 -4.31
C ARG A 63 7.31 5.97 -3.62
N PHE A 64 6.99 5.57 -2.40
CA PHE A 64 7.86 4.73 -1.58
C PHE A 64 7.13 3.47 -1.12
N GLY A 65 7.91 2.44 -0.74
CA GLY A 65 7.38 1.19 -0.21
C GLY A 65 6.78 0.22 -1.23
N VAL A 66 6.18 -0.85 -0.70
CA VAL A 66 5.50 -1.93 -1.45
C VAL A 66 3.99 -1.73 -1.42
N TRP A 67 3.39 -1.64 -2.61
CA TRP A 67 1.95 -1.45 -2.77
C TRP A 67 1.40 -2.41 -3.83
N GLY A 68 0.27 -3.06 -3.54
CA GLY A 68 -0.41 -3.95 -4.49
C GLY A 68 0.46 -5.08 -5.08
N GLY A 69 1.49 -5.54 -4.35
CA GLY A 69 2.44 -6.55 -4.83
C GLY A 69 3.63 -6.00 -5.61
N LEU A 70 3.74 -4.68 -5.80
CA LEU A 70 4.81 -4.02 -6.53
C LEU A 70 5.71 -3.22 -5.58
N SER A 71 7.02 -3.37 -5.73
CA SER A 71 7.99 -2.47 -5.08
C SER A 71 8.08 -1.13 -5.78
N GLU A 72 8.61 -0.12 -5.07
CA GLU A 72 9.09 1.15 -5.65
C GLU A 72 9.87 0.92 -6.96
N LYS A 73 10.87 0.04 -6.94
CA LYS A 73 11.75 -0.21 -8.10
C LYS A 73 10.99 -0.78 -9.30
N GLU A 74 9.98 -1.63 -9.08
CA GLU A 74 9.14 -2.17 -10.15
C GLU A 74 8.13 -1.17 -10.67
N ARG A 75 7.46 -0.40 -9.80
CA ARG A 75 6.58 0.70 -10.23
C ARG A 75 7.35 1.74 -11.02
N HIS A 76 8.56 2.06 -10.59
CA HIS A 76 9.44 2.96 -11.32
C HIS A 76 9.88 2.38 -12.68
N ARG A 77 10.10 1.06 -12.79
CA ARG A 77 10.37 0.40 -14.07
C ARG A 77 9.12 0.41 -14.98
N LEU A 78 7.93 0.12 -14.46
CA LEU A 78 6.65 0.19 -15.18
C LEU A 78 6.36 1.60 -15.71
N LYS A 79 6.51 2.64 -14.87
CA LYS A 79 6.38 4.05 -15.30
C LYS A 79 7.35 4.42 -16.43
N ARG A 80 8.53 3.80 -16.49
CA ARG A 80 9.51 4.05 -17.58
C ARG A 80 9.21 3.29 -18.87
N THR A 81 8.63 2.09 -18.78
CA THR A 81 8.25 1.29 -19.97
C THR A 81 6.95 1.77 -20.60
N ALA A 82 6.06 2.42 -19.84
CA ALA A 82 4.83 3.01 -20.35
C ALA A 82 5.03 4.35 -21.11
N ARG A 83 6.27 4.72 -21.42
CA ARG A 83 6.65 5.97 -22.10
C ARG A 83 7.28 5.66 -23.45
#